data_AF-A0A9P9CS75-F1
#
_entry.id   AF-A0A9P9CS75-F1
#
_cell.length_a   1.000
_cell.length_b   1.000
_cell.length_c   1.000
_cell.angle_alpha   90.00
_cell.angle_beta   90.00
_cell.angle_gamma   90.00
#
_symmetry.space_group_name_H-M   'P 1'
#
loop_
_entity.id
_entity.type
_entity.pdbx_description
1 polymer ?
#
loop_
_entity_poly.entity_id
_entity_poly.type
_entity_poly.pdbx_seq_one_letter_code
_entity_poly.pdbx_strand_id
1 'polypeptide(L)'
;QNRWLLVEFVHVPTNAKSSSAKSEAQILPALDSKKIWTALKLNIIHHFGETGWGKVSTSLTVKYFSPTTRMAIIRVARDHHEIAWAGLTLLSSIDRDKFIPHVVHISG
;
A
#
# COMPACT_ATOMS: atom_id res chain seq x y z
N GLN A 1 21.75 2.30 5.90
CA GLN A 1 21.50 1.40 4.76
C GLN A 1 19.99 1.31 4.50
N ASN A 2 19.55 1.08 3.25
CA ASN A 2 18.12 1.11 2.88
C ASN A 2 17.65 -0.24 2.37
N ARG A 3 16.41 -0.61 2.69
CA ARG A 3 15.66 -1.71 2.09
C ARG A 3 14.62 -1.16 1.11
N TRP A 4 14.38 -1.91 0.06
CA TRP A 4 13.44 -1.57 -1.02
C TRP A 4 12.41 -2.68 -1.14
N LEU A 5 11.14 -2.32 -0.99
CA LEU A 5 10.01 -3.23 -1.12
C LEU A 5 9.36 -3.00 -2.48
N LEU A 6 9.26 -4.07 -3.26
CA LEU A 6 8.43 -4.12 -4.45
C LEU A 6 7.05 -4.63 -4.06
N VAL A 7 6.02 -3.81 -4.27
CA VAL A 7 4.66 -4.10 -3.81
C VAL A 7 3.69 -3.99 -4.98
N GLU A 8 2.83 -4.98 -5.13
CA GLU A 8 1.70 -4.96 -6.04
C GLU A 8 0.41 -4.67 -5.26
N PHE A 9 -0.43 -3.76 -5.75
CA PHE A 9 -1.73 -3.45 -5.13
C PHE A 9 -2.87 -4.09 -5.90
N VAL A 10 -3.39 -5.20 -5.38
CA VAL A 10 -4.51 -5.94 -5.98
C VAL A 10 -5.84 -5.32 -5.53
N HIS A 11 -6.64 -4.84 -6.47
CA HIS A 11 -7.98 -4.30 -6.19
C HIS A 11 -8.97 -5.42 -5.91
N VAL A 12 -9.76 -5.29 -4.82
CA VAL A 12 -10.84 -6.21 -4.52
C VAL A 12 -12.17 -5.54 -4.87
N PRO A 13 -12.85 -5.95 -5.96
CA PRO A 13 -14.15 -5.38 -6.30
C PRO A 13 -15.15 -5.73 -5.19
N THR A 14 -15.77 -4.70 -4.62
CA THR A 14 -16.85 -4.93 -3.65
C THR A 14 -18.08 -5.37 -4.42
N ASN A 15 -18.30 -6.68 -4.53
CA ASN A 15 -19.57 -7.24 -5.03
C ASN A 15 -20.68 -6.96 -4.01
N ALA A 16 -21.15 -5.72 -3.96
CA ALA A 16 -22.43 -5.42 -3.36
C ALA A 16 -23.51 -6.10 -4.22
N LYS A 17 -24.35 -6.91 -3.59
CA LYS A 17 -25.49 -7.56 -4.22
C LYS A 17 -26.40 -6.48 -4.85
N SER A 18 -26.29 -6.27 -6.15
CA SER A 18 -27.34 -5.67 -6.95
C SER A 18 -27.30 -6.32 -8.32
N SER A 19 -28.23 -7.23 -8.51
CA SER A 19 -28.73 -7.71 -9.79
C SER A 19 -28.92 -6.55 -10.76
N SER A 20 -28.03 -6.39 -11.73
CA SER A 20 -28.36 -5.95 -13.10
C SER A 20 -27.09 -5.94 -13.94
N ALA A 21 -27.24 -6.50 -15.13
CA ALA A 21 -26.24 -6.59 -16.17
C ALA A 21 -25.61 -5.24 -16.51
N LYS A 22 -24.28 -5.20 -16.61
CA LYS A 22 -23.54 -4.91 -17.85
C LYS A 22 -22.04 -5.04 -17.57
N SER A 23 -21.37 -5.80 -18.43
CA SER A 23 -19.92 -5.94 -18.48
C SER A 23 -19.31 -4.64 -19.04
N GLU A 24 -19.27 -3.60 -18.22
CA GLU A 24 -18.38 -2.45 -18.43
C GLU A 24 -17.01 -2.85 -17.90
N ALA A 25 -15.96 -2.64 -18.69
CA ALA A 25 -14.58 -2.84 -18.25
C ALA A 25 -14.41 -2.22 -16.86
N GLN A 26 -14.09 -3.02 -15.85
CA GLN A 26 -13.98 -2.56 -14.46
C GLN A 26 -13.06 -1.34 -14.41
N ILE A 27 -13.65 -0.15 -14.24
CA ILE A 27 -12.89 1.09 -14.09
C ILE A 27 -12.12 0.95 -12.78
N LEU A 28 -10.83 0.66 -12.89
CA LEU A 28 -9.98 0.52 -11.71
C LEU A 28 -9.91 1.87 -10.98
N PRO A 29 -10.10 1.88 -9.65
CA PRO A 29 -10.05 3.12 -8.90
C PRO A 29 -8.68 3.79 -9.03
N ALA A 30 -8.71 5.12 -9.18
CA ALA A 30 -7.51 5.95 -9.32
C ALA A 30 -6.66 5.88 -8.05
N LEU A 31 -5.51 5.20 -8.17
CA LEU A 31 -4.51 5.06 -7.12
C LEU A 31 -3.29 5.89 -7.47
N ASP A 32 -2.69 6.54 -6.47
CA ASP A 32 -1.53 7.39 -6.64
C ASP A 32 -0.53 7.15 -5.51
N SER A 33 0.74 7.47 -5.74
CA SER A 33 1.84 7.37 -4.77
C SER A 33 1.52 8.09 -3.47
N LYS A 34 0.90 9.28 -3.55
CA LYS A 34 0.52 10.07 -2.37
C LYS A 34 -0.54 9.37 -1.53
N LYS A 35 -1.53 8.74 -2.18
CA LYS A 35 -2.57 7.96 -1.51
C LYS A 35 -1.99 6.73 -0.82
N ILE A 36 -1.12 6.00 -1.50
CA ILE A 36 -0.40 4.84 -0.93
C ILE A 36 0.40 5.26 0.30
N TRP A 37 1.19 6.34 0.20
CA TRP A 37 1.99 6.82 1.31
C TRP A 37 1.14 7.24 2.51
N THR A 38 0.04 7.96 2.25
CA THR A 38 -0.88 8.44 3.29
C THR A 38 -1.58 7.27 3.98
N ALA A 39 -2.11 6.32 3.21
CA ALA A 39 -2.75 5.13 3.75
C ALA A 39 -1.77 4.29 4.56
N LEU A 40 -0.54 4.10 4.07
CA LEU A 40 0.49 3.36 4.80
C LEU A 40 0.89 4.05 6.11
N LYS A 41 1.06 5.38 6.10
CA LYS A 41 1.32 6.17 7.32
C LYS A 41 0.21 5.97 8.34
N LEU A 42 -1.05 6.18 7.94
CA LEU A 42 -2.19 6.05 8.83
C LEU A 42 -2.32 4.62 9.37
N ASN A 43 -2.07 3.62 8.53
CA ASN A 43 -2.14 2.22 8.94
C ASN A 43 -1.04 1.88 9.95
N ILE A 44 0.17 2.38 9.76
CA ILE A 44 1.27 2.19 10.72
C ILE A 44 0.95 2.85 12.05
N ILE A 45 0.43 4.09 12.05
CA ILE A 45 0.01 4.77 13.28
C ILE A 45 -1.11 3.98 13.97
N HIS A 46 -2.09 3.49 13.22
CA HIS A 46 -3.22 2.74 13.76
C HIS A 46 -2.78 1.43 14.45
N HIS A 47 -1.83 0.69 13.88
CA HIS A 47 -1.42 -0.62 14.40
C HIS A 47 -0.21 -0.59 15.33
N PHE A 48 0.71 0.37 15.17
CA PHE A 48 1.97 0.44 15.92
C PHE A 48 2.12 1.74 16.73
N GLY A 49 1.12 2.62 16.69
CA GLY A 49 1.13 3.91 17.37
C GLY A 49 2.14 4.90 16.81
N GLU A 50 2.24 6.04 17.49
CA GLU A 50 3.20 7.10 17.18
C GLU A 50 4.66 6.63 17.30
N THR A 51 4.93 5.67 18.20
CA THR A 51 6.28 5.10 18.35
C THR A 51 6.69 4.28 17.12
N GLY A 52 5.79 3.46 16.58
CA GLY A 52 6.03 2.70 15.36
C GLY A 52 6.23 3.63 14.16
N TRP A 53 5.37 4.65 14.03
CA TRP A 53 5.52 5.67 13.00
C TRP A 53 6.84 6.44 13.14
N GLY A 54 7.22 6.86 14.35
CA GLY A 54 8.46 7.58 14.61
C GLY A 54 9.70 6.85 14.09
N LYS A 55 9.76 5.52 14.26
CA LYS A 55 10.85 4.66 13.77
C LYS A 55 11.00 4.68 12.24
N VAL A 56 9.91 4.75 11.49
CA VAL A 56 9.94 4.63 10.01
C VAL A 56 9.78 5.96 9.28
N SER A 57 9.18 6.97 9.92
CA SER A 57 8.73 8.24 9.33
C SER A 57 9.79 8.97 8.52
N THR A 58 11.05 8.96 8.98
CA THR A 58 12.17 9.68 8.37
C THR A 58 12.69 9.02 7.09
N SER A 59 12.44 7.72 6.91
CA SER A 59 13.03 6.93 5.82
C SER A 59 11.99 6.37 4.86
N LEU A 60 10.73 6.24 5.29
CA LEU A 60 9.64 5.66 4.52
C LEU A 60 9.18 6.61 3.42
N THR A 61 9.46 6.23 2.16
CA THR A 61 9.08 7.00 0.97
C THR A 61 8.61 6.10 -0.16
N VAL A 62 7.52 6.46 -0.84
CA VAL A 62 7.10 5.81 -2.10
C VAL A 62 7.88 6.46 -3.23
N LYS A 63 8.77 5.72 -3.87
CA LYS A 63 9.68 6.24 -4.90
C LYS A 63 9.12 6.12 -6.30
N TYR A 64 8.30 5.11 -6.52
CA TYR A 64 7.68 4.85 -7.81
C TYR A 64 6.32 4.21 -7.58
N PHE A 65 5.36 4.53 -8.44
CA PHE A 65 4.11 3.81 -8.60
C PHE A 65 3.71 3.82 -10.08
N SER A 66 3.29 2.67 -10.59
CA SER A 66 2.72 2.51 -11.92
C SER A 66 1.21 2.32 -11.82
N PRO A 67 0.37 3.26 -12.34
CA PRO A 67 -1.07 3.05 -12.38
C PRO A 67 -1.49 1.86 -13.25
N THR A 68 -0.71 1.55 -14.29
CA THR A 68 -0.98 0.48 -15.26
C THR A 68 -0.76 -0.91 -14.65
N THR A 69 0.37 -1.11 -13.94
CA THR A 69 0.71 -2.41 -13.34
C THR A 69 0.38 -2.50 -11.85
N ARG A 70 -0.08 -1.41 -11.23
CA ARG A 70 -0.35 -1.29 -9.79
C ARG A 70 0.84 -1.65 -8.91
N MET A 71 2.05 -1.50 -9.43
CA MET A 71 3.28 -1.78 -8.70
C MET A 71 3.85 -0.51 -8.10
N ALA A 72 4.34 -0.59 -6.87
CA ALA A 72 5.07 0.47 -6.18
C ALA A 72 6.44 -0.01 -5.72
N ILE A 73 7.39 0.93 -5.67
CA ILE A 73 8.68 0.74 -5.02
C ILE A 73 8.74 1.64 -3.80
N ILE A 74 8.85 1.02 -2.62
CA ILE A 74 8.85 1.70 -1.33
C ILE A 74 10.23 1.56 -0.70
N ARG A 75 10.83 2.69 -0.35
CA ARG A 75 12.11 2.77 0.36
C ARG A 75 11.86 2.90 1.86
N VAL A 76 12.66 2.21 2.66
CA VAL A 76 12.70 2.34 4.12
C VAL A 76 14.12 2.08 4.65
N ALA A 77 14.45 2.57 5.85
CA ALA A 77 15.70 2.22 6.53
C ALA A 77 15.77 0.72 6.85
N ARG A 78 16.98 0.15 6.82
CA ARG A 78 17.21 -1.28 7.04
C ARG A 78 16.70 -1.77 8.39
N ASP A 79 16.89 -1.00 9.46
CA ASP A 79 16.63 -1.47 10.83
C ASP A 79 15.14 -1.55 11.17
N HIS A 80 14.28 -0.88 10.39
CA HIS A 80 12.85 -0.75 10.68
C HIS A 80 11.96 -1.14 9.50
N HIS A 81 12.50 -1.86 8.51
CA HIS A 81 11.76 -2.30 7.33
C HIS A 81 10.61 -3.25 7.69
N GLU A 82 10.72 -4.02 8.77
CA GLU A 82 9.70 -4.95 9.26
C GLU A 82 8.42 -4.22 9.68
N ILE A 83 8.51 -3.04 10.29
CA ILE A 83 7.35 -2.22 10.66
C ILE A 83 6.63 -1.73 9.40
N ALA A 84 7.39 -1.29 8.39
CA ALA A 84 6.81 -0.87 7.12
C ALA A 84 6.15 -2.04 6.38
N TRP A 85 6.78 -3.23 6.37
CA TRP A 85 6.21 -4.43 5.77
C TRP A 85 4.94 -4.90 6.51
N ALA A 86 4.97 -4.92 7.85
CA ALA A 86 3.80 -5.27 8.63
C ALA A 86 2.65 -4.25 8.40
N GLY A 87 2.98 -2.95 8.34
CA GLY A 87 2.03 -1.89 7.98
C GLY A 87 1.46 -2.04 6.57
N LEU A 88 2.23 -2.53 5.61
CA LEU A 88 1.74 -2.92 4.28
C LEU A 88 0.79 -4.12 4.40
N THR A 89 1.22 -5.20 5.02
CA THR A 89 0.44 -6.45 5.12
C THR A 89 -0.92 -6.26 5.80
N LEU A 90 -1.00 -5.36 6.78
CA LEU A 90 -2.22 -5.04 7.50
C LEU A 90 -3.13 -4.02 6.77
N LEU A 91 -2.67 -3.42 5.68
CA LEU A 91 -3.42 -2.40 4.97
C LEU A 91 -4.51 -3.08 4.11
N SER A 92 -5.77 -2.72 4.37
CA SER A 92 -6.95 -3.36 3.76
C SER A 92 -7.73 -2.45 2.80
N SER A 93 -7.55 -1.14 2.92
CA SER A 93 -8.20 -0.16 2.06
C SER A 93 -7.31 1.07 1.85
N ILE A 94 -7.47 1.69 0.69
CA ILE A 94 -6.88 2.99 0.36
C ILE A 94 -8.04 3.88 -0.07
N ASP A 95 -8.23 5.00 0.62
CA ASP A 95 -9.44 5.83 0.51
C ASP A 95 -10.72 5.02 0.79
N ARG A 96 -11.54 4.78 -0.24
CA ARG A 96 -12.82 4.05 -0.17
C ARG A 96 -12.76 2.67 -0.81
N ASP A 97 -11.65 2.35 -1.46
CA ASP A 97 -11.49 1.13 -2.25
C ASP A 97 -10.66 0.10 -1.49
N LYS A 98 -11.05 -1.16 -1.61
CA LYS A 98 -10.35 -2.27 -0.95
C LYS A 98 -9.17 -2.73 -1.79
N PHE A 99 -8.02 -2.82 -1.14
CA PHE A 99 -6.78 -3.27 -1.76
C PHE A 99 -6.10 -4.31 -0.89
N ILE A 100 -5.51 -5.31 -1.55
CA ILE A 100 -4.60 -6.27 -0.94
C ILE A 100 -3.19 -5.92 -1.44
N PRO A 101 -2.33 -5.32 -0.61
CA PRO A 101 -0.93 -5.12 -0.94
C PRO A 101 -0.19 -6.45 -0.84
N HIS A 102 0.41 -6.86 -1.95
CA HIS A 102 1.23 -8.04 -2.06
C HIS A 102 2.71 -7.63 -2.17
N VAL A 103 3.52 -7.93 -1.15
CA VAL A 103 4.95 -7.65 -1.18
C VAL A 103 5.64 -8.74 -1.99
N VAL A 104 6.04 -8.41 -3.22
CA VAL A 104 6.63 -9.33 -4.19
C VAL A 104 8.09 -9.62 -3.87
N HIS A 105 8.84 -8.59 -3.48
CA HIS A 105 10.28 -8.72 -3.25
C HIS A 105 10.80 -7.67 -2.28
N ILE A 106 11.89 -8.00 -1.57
CA ILE A 106 12.65 -7.07 -0.75
C ILE A 106 14.14 -7.16 -1.08
N SER A 107 14.81 -6.01 -1.26
CA SER A 107 16.24 -5.95 -1.61
C SER A 107 16.98 -4.80 -0.94
N GLY A 108 18.31 -4.87 -0.92
CA GLY A 108 19.24 -3.79 -0.52
C GLY A 108 19.64 -3.78 0.95
#